data_AF-A0A817NL51-F1
#
_entry.id   AF-A0A817NL51-F1
#
_cell.length_a   1.000
_cell.length_b   1.000
_cell.length_c   1.000
_cell.angle_alpha   90.00
_cell.angle_beta   90.00
_cell.angle_gamma   90.00
#
_symmetry.space_group_name_H-M   'P 1'
#
loop_
_entity.id
_entity.type
_entity.pdbx_description
1 polymer ?
#
loop_
_entity_poly.entity_id
_entity_poly.type
_entity_poly.pdbx_seq_one_letter_code
_entity_poly.pdbx_strand_id
1 'polypeptide(L)'
;MREIYETINILANGIQTLNDDTQSLFNESIRLQSSIESLTQDFSSIKLSILKQSSFLDGVKPNQEILQQDVASVKQKIDDIQYVSYDGTLTWKITNLHEKMMDAQSERQTSIYSPSFYSSPTGYKMGARFYLNGDGNARRTHMSLLFWSNAWFK
;
A
#
# COMPACT_ATOMS: atom_id res chain seq x y z
N MET A 1 -16.49 -52.93 -69.93
CA MET A 1 -15.06 -53.17 -69.59
C MET A 1 -14.30 -51.86 -69.34
N ARG A 2 -14.20 -50.91 -70.29
CA ARG A 2 -13.50 -49.61 -70.07
C ARG A 2 -13.98 -48.81 -68.85
N GLU A 3 -15.28 -48.68 -68.65
CA GLU A 3 -15.87 -47.93 -67.52
C GLU A 3 -15.53 -48.54 -66.14
N ILE A 4 -15.39 -49.86 -66.07
CA ILE A 4 -14.98 -50.56 -64.83
C ILE A 4 -13.52 -50.25 -64.52
N TYR A 5 -12.65 -50.18 -65.54
CA TYR A 5 -11.26 -49.79 -65.34
C TYR A 5 -11.12 -48.32 -64.91
N GLU A 6 -11.91 -47.40 -65.47
CA GLU A 6 -11.87 -45.99 -65.03
C GLU A 6 -12.33 -45.82 -63.59
N THR A 7 -13.41 -46.48 -63.20
CA THR A 7 -13.91 -46.43 -61.81
C THR A 7 -12.92 -47.02 -60.82
N ILE A 8 -12.26 -48.14 -61.16
CA ILE A 8 -11.18 -48.72 -60.34
C ILE A 8 -10.00 -47.74 -60.21
N ASN A 9 -9.62 -47.05 -61.28
CA ASN A 9 -8.48 -46.14 -61.27
C ASN A 9 -8.78 -44.87 -60.45
N ILE A 10 -10.01 -44.34 -60.54
CA ILE A 10 -10.48 -43.23 -59.71
C ILE A 10 -10.47 -43.62 -58.22
N LEU A 11 -10.95 -44.81 -57.89
CA LEU A 11 -10.94 -45.32 -56.52
C LEU A 11 -9.52 -45.52 -55.98
N ALA A 12 -8.61 -46.08 -56.79
CA ALA A 12 -7.22 -46.26 -56.42
C ALA A 12 -6.52 -44.91 -56.13
N ASN A 13 -6.76 -43.91 -56.98
CA ASN A 13 -6.25 -42.55 -56.75
C ASN A 13 -6.84 -41.92 -55.49
N GLY A 14 -8.15 -42.08 -55.26
CA GLY A 14 -8.81 -41.58 -54.05
C GLY A 14 -8.26 -42.22 -52.77
N ILE A 15 -7.97 -43.52 -52.79
CA ILE A 15 -7.31 -44.23 -51.68
C ILE A 15 -5.90 -43.69 -51.45
N GLN A 16 -5.14 -43.42 -52.52
CA GLN A 16 -3.79 -42.88 -52.41
C GLN A 16 -3.81 -41.47 -51.79
N THR A 17 -4.68 -40.57 -52.26
CA THR A 17 -4.81 -39.23 -51.70
C THR A 17 -5.18 -39.28 -50.22
N LEU A 18 -6.14 -40.14 -49.83
CA LEU A 18 -6.52 -40.31 -48.43
C LEU A 18 -5.37 -40.85 -47.56
N ASN A 19 -4.53 -41.73 -48.11
CA ASN A 19 -3.35 -42.23 -47.42
C ASN A 19 -2.32 -41.11 -47.21
N ASP A 20 -2.10 -40.27 -48.22
CA ASP A 20 -1.17 -39.14 -48.15
C ASP A 20 -1.66 -38.09 -47.12
N ASP A 21 -2.97 -37.79 -47.11
CA ASP A 21 -3.59 -36.93 -46.09
C ASP A 21 -3.44 -37.51 -44.68
N THR A 22 -3.63 -38.83 -44.53
CA THR A 22 -3.47 -39.52 -43.24
C THR A 22 -2.02 -39.39 -42.73
N GLN A 23 -1.03 -39.53 -43.61
CA GLN A 23 0.39 -39.33 -43.25
C GLN A 23 0.70 -37.87 -42.89
N SER A 24 0.13 -36.92 -43.63
CA SER A 24 0.27 -35.49 -43.33
C SER A 24 -0.28 -35.15 -41.94
N LEU A 25 -1.50 -35.60 -41.64
CA LEU A 25 -2.14 -35.42 -40.34
C LEU A 25 -1.34 -36.06 -39.20
N PHE A 26 -0.77 -37.24 -39.43
CA PHE A 26 0.10 -37.90 -38.45
C PHE A 26 1.36 -37.08 -38.13
N ASN A 27 2.01 -36.54 -39.16
CA ASN A 27 3.19 -35.67 -38.98
C ASN A 27 2.84 -34.38 -38.24
N GLU A 28 1.68 -33.79 -38.52
CA GLU A 28 1.19 -32.61 -37.82
C GLU A 28 0.88 -32.91 -36.35
N SER A 29 0.29 -34.08 -36.05
CA SER A 29 0.08 -34.55 -34.68
C SER A 29 1.39 -34.66 -33.91
N ILE A 30 2.45 -35.20 -34.51
CA ILE A 30 3.78 -35.27 -33.88
C ILE A 30 4.34 -33.88 -33.58
N ARG A 31 4.19 -32.92 -34.51
CA ARG A 31 4.66 -31.53 -34.32
C ARG A 31 3.91 -30.80 -33.22
N LEU A 32 2.59 -31.02 -33.13
CA LEU A 32 1.78 -30.45 -32.06
C LEU A 32 2.17 -31.05 -30.70
N GLN A 33 2.46 -32.35 -30.66
CA GLN A 33 2.91 -33.03 -29.45
C GLN A 33 4.23 -32.44 -28.93
N SER A 34 5.23 -32.25 -29.80
CA SER A 34 6.50 -31.64 -29.39
C SER A 34 6.34 -30.18 -28.93
N SER A 35 5.42 -29.44 -29.56
CA SER A 35 5.09 -28.06 -29.16
C SER A 35 4.41 -28.00 -27.79
N ILE A 36 3.53 -28.96 -27.47
CA ILE A 36 2.89 -29.07 -26.15
C ILE A 36 3.93 -29.37 -25.08
N GLU A 37 4.91 -30.23 -25.37
CA GLU A 37 5.99 -30.58 -24.45
C GLU A 37 6.88 -29.38 -24.13
N SER A 38 7.30 -28.63 -25.16
CA SER A 38 8.09 -27.41 -24.94
C SER A 38 7.30 -26.37 -24.14
N LEU A 39 6.01 -26.17 -24.46
CA LEU A 39 5.16 -25.24 -23.73
C LEU A 39 4.97 -25.64 -22.26
N THR A 40 4.88 -26.95 -21.99
CA THR A 40 4.78 -27.50 -20.63
C THR A 40 6.06 -27.23 -19.82
N GLN A 41 7.22 -27.33 -20.47
CA GLN A 41 8.50 -27.00 -19.86
C GLN A 41 8.61 -25.51 -19.54
N ASP A 42 8.25 -24.64 -20.50
CA ASP A 42 8.25 -23.20 -20.31
C ASP A 42 7.30 -22.79 -19.17
N PHE A 43 6.08 -23.34 -19.13
CA PHE A 43 5.13 -23.11 -18.06
C PHE A 43 5.70 -23.49 -16.68
N SER A 44 6.42 -24.61 -16.61
CA SER A 44 7.08 -25.06 -15.38
C SER A 44 8.16 -24.07 -14.92
N SER A 45 8.95 -23.55 -15.85
CA SER A 45 9.99 -22.56 -15.56
C SER A 45 9.42 -21.21 -15.08
N ILE A 46 8.34 -20.75 -15.72
CA ILE A 46 7.61 -19.53 -15.34
C ILE A 46 7.02 -19.70 -13.95
N LYS A 47 6.39 -20.84 -13.67
CA LYS A 47 5.82 -21.15 -12.36
C LYS A 47 6.87 -21.06 -11.24
N LEU A 48 8.06 -21.63 -11.45
CA LEU A 48 9.17 -21.55 -10.49
C LEU A 48 9.65 -20.11 -10.29
N SER A 49 9.71 -19.33 -11.36
CA SER A 49 10.14 -17.93 -11.30
C SER A 49 9.14 -17.07 -10.53
N ILE A 50 7.82 -17.28 -10.75
CA ILE A 50 6.75 -16.61 -9.98
C ILE A 50 6.84 -16.93 -8.49
N LEU A 51 7.07 -18.20 -8.13
CA LEU A 51 7.19 -18.62 -6.73
C LEU A 51 8.39 -17.97 -6.04
N LYS A 52 9.51 -17.81 -6.74
CA LYS A 52 10.69 -17.09 -6.22
C LYS A 52 10.41 -15.59 -6.07
N GLN A 53 9.69 -14.98 -7.02
CA GLN A 53 9.31 -13.58 -6.94
C GLN A 53 8.37 -13.34 -5.74
N SER A 54 7.40 -14.23 -5.50
CA SER A 54 6.48 -14.10 -4.38
C SER A 54 7.20 -14.18 -3.03
N SER A 55 8.14 -15.11 -2.87
CA SER A 55 8.91 -15.21 -1.63
C SER A 55 9.83 -14.00 -1.41
N PHE A 56 10.41 -13.45 -2.48
CA PHE A 56 11.17 -12.20 -2.40
C PHE A 56 10.29 -11.02 -1.97
N LEU A 57 9.11 -10.87 -2.57
CA LEU A 57 8.16 -9.82 -2.20
C LEU A 57 7.73 -9.91 -0.74
N ASP A 58 7.51 -11.12 -0.23
CA ASP A 58 7.15 -11.32 1.18
C ASP A 58 8.30 -10.94 2.13
N GLY A 59 9.56 -11.05 1.70
CA GLY A 59 10.71 -10.51 2.45
C GLY A 59 10.85 -8.99 2.40
N VAL A 60 10.40 -8.34 1.32
CA VAL A 60 10.51 -6.88 1.14
C VAL A 60 9.39 -6.12 1.85
N LYS A 61 8.17 -6.67 1.91
CA LYS A 61 6.99 -6.01 2.53
C LYS A 61 7.23 -5.50 3.95
N PRO A 62 7.79 -6.29 4.90
CA PRO A 62 8.00 -5.80 6.27
C PRO A 62 8.95 -4.60 6.32
N ASN A 63 10.02 -4.62 5.52
CA ASN A 63 10.97 -3.51 5.46
C ASN A 63 10.32 -2.24 4.92
N GLN A 64 9.44 -2.36 3.93
CA GLN A 64 8.70 -1.23 3.40
C GLN A 64 7.75 -0.62 4.46
N GLU A 65 7.06 -1.46 5.23
CA GLU A 65 6.18 -1.01 6.33
C GLU A 65 6.96 -0.28 7.42
N ILE A 66 8.10 -0.84 7.84
CA ILE A 66 9.00 -0.21 8.83
C ILE A 66 9.49 1.15 8.31
N LEU A 67 9.94 1.22 7.05
CA LEU A 67 10.40 2.48 6.46
C LEU A 67 9.29 3.53 6.39
N GLN A 68 8.06 3.13 6.08
CA GLN A 68 6.91 4.05 6.11
C GLN A 68 6.63 4.57 7.51
N GLN A 69 6.72 3.71 8.53
CA GLN A 69 6.56 4.09 9.93
C GLN A 69 7.68 5.05 10.38
N ASP A 70 8.93 4.76 10.03
CA ASP A 70 10.09 5.60 10.37
C ASP A 70 9.98 6.97 9.72
N VAL A 71 9.58 7.03 8.44
CA VAL A 71 9.35 8.30 7.73
C VAL A 71 8.25 9.11 8.42
N ALA A 72 7.16 8.48 8.86
CA ALA A 72 6.11 9.17 9.61
C ALA A 72 6.62 9.71 10.95
N SER A 73 7.41 8.92 11.69
CA SER A 73 8.01 9.34 12.97
C SER A 73 8.99 10.51 12.79
N VAL A 74 9.83 10.47 11.75
CA VAL A 74 10.79 11.54 11.46
C VAL A 74 10.07 12.83 11.08
N LYS A 75 9.02 12.76 10.24
CA LYS A 75 8.19 13.93 9.90
C LYS A 75 7.59 14.57 11.15
N GLN A 76 7.03 13.76 12.04
CA GLN A 76 6.50 14.25 13.31
C GLN A 76 7.56 14.96 14.15
N LYS A 77 8.78 14.39 14.26
CA LYS A 77 9.88 15.03 15.00
C LYS A 77 10.33 16.35 14.36
N ILE A 78 10.34 16.43 13.02
CA ILE A 78 10.68 17.67 12.30
C ILE A 78 9.64 18.74 12.60
N ASP A 79 8.36 18.41 12.51
CA ASP A 79 7.27 19.32 12.85
C ASP A 79 7.39 19.78 14.30
N ASP A 80 7.67 18.87 15.24
CA ASP A 80 7.89 19.22 16.63
C ASP A 80 9.04 20.23 16.78
N ILE A 81 10.18 20.06 16.09
CA ILE A 81 11.33 20.97 16.18
C ILE A 81 11.04 22.33 15.53
N GLN A 82 10.36 22.36 14.39
CA GLN A 82 10.16 23.58 13.61
C GLN A 82 9.39 24.68 14.36
N TYR A 83 8.51 24.29 15.30
CA TYR A 83 7.66 25.21 16.05
C TYR A 83 8.03 25.35 17.54
N VAL A 84 9.16 24.77 17.97
CA VAL A 84 9.63 24.89 19.36
C VAL A 84 10.34 26.22 19.56
N SER A 85 9.87 26.99 20.55
CA SER A 85 10.64 28.11 21.10
C SER A 85 11.40 27.71 22.36
N TYR A 86 12.52 28.41 22.61
CA TYR A 86 13.38 28.24 23.78
C TYR A 86 13.50 29.54 24.61
N ASP A 87 12.61 30.50 24.44
CA ASP A 87 12.61 31.79 25.15
C ASP A 87 11.39 31.98 26.05
N GLY A 88 10.59 30.91 26.24
CA GLY A 88 9.33 30.96 26.97
C GLY A 88 8.13 31.48 26.15
N THR A 89 8.29 31.77 24.86
CA THR A 89 7.20 32.22 23.99
C THR A 89 6.52 31.05 23.27
N LEU A 90 5.19 31.04 23.22
CA LEU A 90 4.41 30.10 22.41
C LEU A 90 3.60 30.85 21.35
N THR A 91 3.83 30.52 20.08
CA THR A 91 2.95 30.93 18.97
C THR A 91 2.23 29.70 18.44
N TRP A 92 0.94 29.56 18.74
CA TRP A 92 0.15 28.39 18.35
C TRP A 92 -0.98 28.78 17.39
N LYS A 93 -0.82 28.37 16.13
CA LYS A 93 -1.88 28.50 15.12
C LYS A 93 -2.83 27.31 15.19
N ILE A 94 -4.09 27.59 15.48
CA ILE A 94 -5.16 26.57 15.47
C ILE A 94 -5.80 26.56 14.08
N THR A 95 -5.60 25.49 13.33
CA THR A 95 -6.27 25.25 12.04
C THR A 95 -7.58 24.49 12.25
N ASN A 96 -8.48 24.57 11.26
CA ASN A 96 -9.79 23.89 11.26
C ASN A 96 -10.60 24.15 12.54
N LEU A 97 -10.65 25.42 12.97
CA LEU A 97 -11.29 25.80 14.23
C LEU A 97 -12.75 25.35 14.32
N HIS A 98 -13.49 25.42 13.20
CA HIS A 98 -14.90 25.03 13.15
C HIS A 98 -15.11 23.54 13.45
N GLU A 99 -14.36 22.65 12.79
CA GLU A 99 -14.41 21.21 13.04
C GLU A 99 -14.06 20.90 14.50
N LYS A 100 -12.97 21.50 15.01
CA LYS A 100 -12.53 21.33 16.40
C LYS A 100 -13.56 21.84 17.41
N MET A 101 -14.30 22.89 17.06
CA MET A 101 -15.39 23.40 17.89
C MET A 101 -16.57 22.41 17.92
N MET A 102 -16.95 21.85 16.76
CA MET A 102 -18.00 20.82 16.69
C MET A 102 -17.61 19.55 17.47
N ASP A 103 -16.35 19.12 17.37
CA ASP A 103 -15.84 17.98 18.14
C ASP A 103 -15.85 18.26 19.66
N ALA A 104 -15.57 19.49 20.08
CA ALA A 104 -15.64 19.90 21.49
C ALA A 104 -17.08 20.04 22.00
N GLN A 105 -18.02 20.46 21.14
CA GLN A 105 -19.45 20.53 21.45
C GLN A 105 -20.11 19.15 21.54
N SER A 106 -19.71 18.23 20.67
CA SER A 106 -20.17 16.83 20.67
C SER A 106 -19.44 15.95 21.68
N GLU A 107 -18.48 16.51 22.43
CA GLU A 107 -17.66 15.83 23.43
C GLU A 107 -16.77 14.70 22.87
N ARG A 108 -16.65 14.60 21.55
CA ARG A 108 -15.73 13.68 20.86
C ARG A 108 -14.26 14.03 21.17
N GLN A 109 -13.94 15.32 21.17
CA GLN A 109 -12.63 15.82 21.55
C GLN A 109 -12.77 17.15 22.28
N THR A 110 -12.75 17.11 23.62
CA THR A 110 -13.01 18.28 24.48
C THR A 110 -11.86 19.29 24.52
N SER A 111 -10.66 18.90 24.12
CA SER A 111 -9.46 19.74 24.19
C SER A 111 -8.43 19.39 23.13
N ILE A 112 -7.60 20.37 22.80
CA ILE A 112 -6.41 20.22 21.95
C ILE A 112 -5.16 20.65 22.71
N TYR A 113 -3.99 20.16 22.28
CA TYR A 113 -2.70 20.47 22.88
C TYR A 113 -1.85 21.30 21.93
N SER A 114 -1.13 22.27 22.48
CA SER A 114 -0.08 22.97 21.74
C SER A 114 1.14 22.08 21.54
N PRO A 115 2.01 22.39 20.57
CA PRO A 115 3.40 21.95 20.61
C PRO A 115 4.07 22.34 21.93
N SER A 116 5.10 21.60 22.33
CA SER A 116 5.89 21.97 23.51
C SER A 116 6.79 23.16 23.22
N PHE A 117 7.04 23.99 24.23
CA PHE A 117 8.00 25.09 24.19
C PHE A 117 8.82 25.11 25.49
N TYR A 118 9.95 25.79 25.50
CA TYR A 118 10.88 25.78 26.62
C TYR A 118 11.15 27.19 27.13
N SER A 119 11.41 27.32 28.43
CA SER A 119 11.73 28.61 29.04
C SER A 119 13.15 29.08 28.73
N SER A 120 14.05 28.14 28.41
CA SER A 120 15.43 28.35 27.96
C SER A 120 15.92 27.05 27.27
N PRO A 121 17.08 27.05 26.57
CA PRO A 121 17.65 25.83 25.98
C PRO A 121 17.82 24.64 26.96
N THR A 122 18.02 24.92 28.25
CA THR A 122 18.13 23.92 29.32
C THR A 122 17.05 24.12 30.40
N GLY A 123 15.92 24.70 30.01
CA GLY A 123 14.84 25.13 30.90
C GLY A 123 13.70 24.13 31.04
N TYR A 124 12.59 24.60 31.60
CA TYR A 124 11.39 23.79 31.74
C TYR A 124 10.74 23.54 30.39
N LYS A 125 10.36 22.28 30.14
CA LYS A 125 9.45 21.93 29.04
C LYS A 125 8.03 22.29 29.44
N MET A 126 7.37 23.09 28.63
CA MET A 126 6.02 23.61 28.86
C MET A 126 5.11 23.28 27.67
N GLY A 127 3.81 23.38 27.91
CA GLY A 127 2.80 23.34 26.86
C GLY A 127 1.48 23.93 27.33
N ALA A 128 0.55 24.07 26.40
CA ALA A 128 -0.80 24.54 26.67
C ALA A 128 -1.83 23.51 26.24
N ARG A 129 -2.97 23.51 26.92
CA ARG A 129 -4.15 22.72 26.61
C ARG A 129 -5.33 23.67 26.46
N PHE A 130 -6.00 23.60 25.32
CA PHE A 130 -7.09 24.50 24.97
C PHE A 130 -8.40 23.74 24.83
N TYR A 131 -9.40 24.21 25.57
CA TYR A 131 -10.75 23.68 25.60
C TYR A 131 -11.66 24.66 24.88
N LEU A 132 -11.99 24.34 23.63
CA LEU A 132 -12.77 25.23 22.77
C LEU A 132 -14.21 25.43 23.27
N ASN A 133 -14.75 24.42 23.97
CA ASN A 133 -16.09 24.48 24.57
C ASN A 133 -16.04 24.66 26.10
N GLY A 134 -14.93 25.20 26.61
CA GLY A 134 -14.72 25.49 28.03
C GLY A 134 -14.50 24.25 28.91
N ASP A 135 -13.96 24.48 30.09
CA ASP A 135 -13.70 23.45 31.09
C ASP A 135 -14.27 23.84 32.47
N GLY A 136 -14.61 22.84 33.30
CA GLY A 136 -15.16 23.04 34.64
C GLY A 136 -16.38 23.98 34.67
N ASN A 137 -16.34 25.01 35.52
CA ASN A 137 -17.43 25.99 35.68
C ASN A 137 -17.64 26.87 34.43
N ALA A 138 -16.67 26.90 33.52
CA ALA A 138 -16.73 27.68 32.28
C ALA A 138 -17.19 26.84 31.07
N ARG A 139 -17.52 25.55 31.28
CA ARG A 139 -17.98 24.64 30.23
C ARG A 139 -19.22 25.18 29.52
N ARG A 140 -19.20 25.13 28.19
CA ARG A 140 -20.23 25.59 27.24
C ARG A 140 -20.50 27.10 27.24
N THR A 141 -19.74 27.90 27.98
CA THR A 141 -19.94 29.37 28.04
C THR A 141 -18.72 30.17 27.63
N HIS A 142 -17.52 29.65 27.88
CA HIS A 142 -16.27 30.31 27.53
C HIS A 142 -15.30 29.30 26.90
N MET A 143 -14.21 29.82 26.34
CA MET A 143 -13.04 29.01 25.99
C MET A 143 -12.07 28.99 27.18
N SER A 144 -11.44 27.86 27.46
CA SER A 144 -10.50 27.72 28.58
C SER A 144 -9.13 27.31 28.10
N LEU A 145 -8.07 28.00 28.54
CA LEU A 145 -6.69 27.71 28.23
C LEU A 145 -5.91 27.41 29.52
N LEU A 146 -5.23 26.28 29.56
CA LEU A 146 -4.44 25.83 30.71
C LEU A 146 -3.00 25.60 30.28
N PHE A 147 -2.04 26.01 31.12
CA PHE A 147 -0.62 25.75 30.90
C PHE A 147 -0.13 24.63 31.81
N TRP A 148 0.78 23.82 31.30
CA TRP A 148 1.49 22.80 32.06
C TRP A 148 2.99 22.97 31.87
N SER A 149 3.76 22.58 32.88
CA SER A 149 5.21 22.51 32.80
C SER A 149 5.68 21.22 33.47
N ASN A 150 6.69 20.60 32.88
CA ASN A 150 7.32 19.43 33.47
C ASN A 150 8.42 19.93 34.41
N ALA A 151 8.09 20.07 35.69
CA ALA A 151 9.11 20.17 36.72
C ALA A 151 9.68 18.75 36.94
N TRP A 152 10.60 18.33 36.08
CA TRP A 152 11.49 17.22 36.44
C TRP A 152 12.36 17.75 37.58
N PHE A 153 12.18 17.18 38.78
CA PHE A 153 13.04 17.44 39.93
C PHE A 153 14.50 17.30 39.50
N LYS A 154 15.29 18.36 39.71
CA LYS A 154 16.74 18.23 39.87
C LYS A 154 17.03 17.60 41.23
#